data_AF-A0A897MYP2-F1
#
_entry.id   AF-A0A897MYP2-F1
#
_cell.length_a   1.000
_cell.length_b   1.000
_cell.length_c   1.000
_cell.angle_alpha   90.00
_cell.angle_beta   90.00
_cell.angle_gamma   90.00
#
_symmetry.space_group_name_H-M   'P 1'
#
loop_
_entity.id
_entity.type
_entity.pdbx_description
1 polymer ?
#
loop_
_entity_poly.entity_id
_entity_poly.type
_entity_poly.pdbx_seq_one_letter_code
_entity_poly.pdbx_strand_id
1 'polypeptide(L)'
;MDNEQLRVEVYMRGFTPDATQRQQEAILDRLHGLQEAGIVDEVTVTHWSRKVCFRQGSRGGLPEEVALYRELQRAMDGTDQSVDRFFRVRRGAAGRTVMFLPVLCLVLREGDRLRGVYPCDDAETTHPVMECVRALENGRAVEDVPGVRPDPTPV
;
A
#
# COMPACT_ATOMS: atom_id res chain seq x y z
N MET A 1 4.46 -23.36 -15.24
CA MET A 1 5.12 -22.80 -14.04
C MET A 1 4.87 -21.32 -14.15
N ASP A 2 3.76 -20.87 -13.59
CA ASP A 2 3.44 -19.44 -13.58
C ASP A 2 4.44 -18.83 -12.61
N ASN A 3 5.47 -18.19 -13.16
CA ASN A 3 6.40 -17.42 -12.35
C ASN A 3 5.56 -16.24 -11.86
N GLU A 4 5.13 -16.34 -10.62
CA GLU A 4 4.22 -15.42 -9.97
C GLU A 4 4.96 -14.07 -9.90
N GLN A 5 4.65 -13.16 -10.84
CA GLN A 5 5.40 -11.92 -11.04
C GLN A 5 5.17 -10.95 -9.88
N LEU A 6 6.23 -10.54 -9.20
CA LEU A 6 6.20 -9.60 -8.10
C LEU A 6 6.08 -8.18 -8.65
N ARG A 7 4.97 -7.52 -8.32
CA ARG A 7 4.65 -6.16 -8.73
C ARG A 7 4.61 -5.25 -7.51
N VAL A 8 5.20 -4.07 -7.62
CA VAL A 8 5.21 -3.04 -6.57
C VAL A 8 4.43 -1.83 -7.06
N GLU A 9 3.27 -1.59 -6.47
CA GLU A 9 2.49 -0.38 -6.69
C GLU A 9 2.88 0.68 -5.67
N VAL A 10 3.31 1.85 -6.16
CA VAL A 10 3.78 2.98 -5.37
C VAL A 10 2.73 4.08 -5.40
N TYR A 11 2.07 4.32 -4.27
CA TYR A 11 1.12 5.41 -4.09
C TYR A 11 1.78 6.55 -3.34
N MET A 12 1.88 7.73 -3.95
CA MET A 12 2.64 8.83 -3.37
C MET A 12 1.99 10.19 -3.54
N ARG A 13 2.17 11.08 -2.57
CA ARG A 13 1.67 12.46 -2.69
C ARG A 13 2.45 13.19 -3.77
N GLY A 14 1.73 13.76 -4.74
CA GLY A 14 2.33 14.56 -5.81
C GLY A 14 2.85 15.93 -5.35
N PHE A 15 2.30 16.48 -4.28
CA PHE A 15 2.73 17.77 -3.72
C PHE A 15 3.23 17.59 -2.28
N THR A 16 4.54 17.62 -2.10
CA THR A 16 5.22 17.52 -0.79
C THR A 16 6.35 18.57 -0.70
N PRO A 17 6.79 18.96 0.51
CA PRO A 17 7.97 19.82 0.65
C PRO A 17 9.24 19.16 0.08
N ASP A 18 10.20 19.94 -0.40
CA ASP A 18 11.40 19.45 -1.12
C ASP A 18 12.14 18.31 -0.41
N ALA A 19 12.25 18.36 0.91
CA ALA A 19 12.91 17.30 1.68
C ALA A 19 12.16 15.96 1.60
N THR A 20 10.82 16.00 1.61
CA THR A 20 9.97 14.83 1.45
C THR A 20 9.97 14.35 0.00
N GLN A 21 9.98 15.28 -0.96
CA GLN A 21 10.07 14.94 -2.37
C GLN A 21 11.37 14.17 -2.68
N ARG A 22 12.53 14.67 -2.21
CA ARG A 22 13.81 13.96 -2.37
C ARG A 22 13.80 12.56 -1.76
N GLN A 23 13.13 12.39 -0.63
CA GLN A 23 13.00 11.07 -0.01
C GLN A 23 12.11 10.14 -0.84
N GLN A 24 11.03 10.64 -1.44
CA GLN A 24 10.18 9.85 -2.32
C GLN A 24 10.94 9.44 -3.60
N GLU A 25 11.68 10.38 -4.20
CA GLU A 25 12.53 10.13 -5.38
C GLU A 25 13.61 9.07 -5.07
N ALA A 26 14.32 9.19 -3.95
CA ALA A 26 15.32 8.20 -3.56
C ALA A 26 14.73 6.79 -3.33
N ILE A 27 13.48 6.69 -2.90
CA ILE A 27 12.78 5.40 -2.78
C ILE A 27 12.40 4.86 -4.15
N LEU A 28 11.89 5.70 -5.04
CA LEU A 28 11.58 5.31 -6.42
C LEU A 28 12.82 4.80 -7.17
N ASP A 29 13.95 5.51 -7.05
CA ASP A 29 15.22 5.11 -7.69
C ASP A 29 15.66 3.72 -7.23
N ARG A 30 15.51 3.43 -5.92
CA ARG A 30 15.80 2.09 -5.37
C ARG A 30 14.86 1.03 -5.91
N LEU A 31 13.56 1.31 -5.99
CA LEU A 31 12.57 0.37 -6.54
C LEU A 31 12.80 0.10 -8.03
N HIS A 32 13.13 1.13 -8.82
CA HIS A 32 13.50 0.94 -10.22
C HIS A 32 14.79 0.12 -10.36
N GLY A 33 15.78 0.32 -9.48
CA GLY A 33 16.98 -0.51 -9.45
C GLY A 33 16.66 -1.99 -9.15
N LEU A 34 15.69 -2.28 -8.29
CA LEU A 34 15.21 -3.65 -8.04
C LEU A 34 14.51 -4.25 -9.27
N GLN A 35 13.78 -3.43 -10.03
CA GLN A 35 13.16 -3.85 -11.29
C GLN A 35 14.22 -4.19 -12.35
N GLU A 36 15.22 -3.33 -12.51
CA GLU A 36 16.34 -3.54 -13.44
C GLU A 36 17.15 -4.79 -13.07
N ALA A 37 17.28 -5.09 -11.78
CA ALA A 37 17.94 -6.30 -11.27
C ALA A 37 17.09 -7.57 -11.42
N GLY A 38 15.83 -7.48 -11.86
CA GLY A 38 14.90 -8.61 -11.98
C GLY A 38 14.41 -9.18 -10.65
N ILE A 39 14.51 -8.40 -9.56
CA ILE A 39 13.99 -8.77 -8.23
C ILE A 39 12.50 -8.46 -8.14
N VAL A 40 12.08 -7.39 -8.81
CA VAL A 40 10.68 -6.98 -8.98
C VAL A 40 10.39 -7.00 -10.48
N ASP A 41 9.27 -7.57 -10.90
CA ASP A 41 8.91 -7.65 -12.31
C ASP A 41 8.36 -6.32 -12.83
N GLU A 42 7.63 -5.58 -11.98
CA GLU A 42 6.99 -4.32 -12.37
C GLU A 42 6.90 -3.34 -11.18
N VAL A 43 7.19 -2.07 -11.44
CA VAL A 43 6.98 -0.95 -10.53
C VAL A 43 6.01 0.03 -11.17
N THR A 44 4.83 0.20 -10.56
CA THR A 44 3.82 1.16 -11.01
C THR A 44 3.76 2.34 -10.06
N VAL A 45 3.72 3.57 -10.55
CA VAL A 45 3.64 4.77 -9.71
C VAL A 45 2.31 5.49 -9.91
N THR A 46 1.59 5.71 -8.82
CA THR A 46 0.33 6.47 -8.78
C THR A 46 0.48 7.66 -7.84
N HIS A 47 0.25 8.86 -8.37
CA HIS A 47 0.24 10.07 -7.57
C HIS A 47 -1.16 10.36 -7.04
N TRP A 48 -1.26 10.59 -5.72
CA TRP A 48 -2.53 10.96 -5.07
C TRP A 48 -2.47 12.31 -4.36
N SER A 49 -3.65 12.84 -4.04
CA SER A 49 -3.80 14.06 -3.26
C SER A 49 -3.46 13.85 -1.77
N ARG A 50 -3.30 14.94 -1.01
CA ARG A 50 -3.12 14.84 0.46
C ARG A 50 -4.33 14.20 1.17
N LYS A 51 -5.53 14.43 0.64
CA LYS A 51 -6.79 13.95 1.19
C LYS A 51 -7.82 13.82 0.09
N VAL A 52 -8.78 12.92 0.29
CA VAL A 52 -9.97 12.76 -0.55
C VAL A 52 -11.22 13.00 0.28
N CYS A 53 -12.20 13.67 -0.32
CA CYS A 53 -13.50 13.93 0.28
C CYS A 53 -14.54 13.12 -0.47
N PHE A 54 -15.33 12.32 0.26
CA PHE A 54 -16.36 11.49 -0.35
C PHE A 54 -17.59 11.41 0.56
N ARG A 55 -18.72 10.98 -0.02
CA ARG A 55 -19.95 10.73 0.71
C ARG A 55 -20.27 9.24 0.61
N GLN A 56 -20.53 8.60 1.74
CA GLN A 56 -20.96 7.21 1.74
C GLN A 56 -22.31 7.08 1.03
N GLY A 57 -22.45 6.07 0.16
CA GLY A 57 -23.69 5.81 -0.59
C GLY A 57 -23.98 6.78 -1.73
N SER A 58 -22.99 7.55 -2.22
CA SER A 58 -23.17 8.35 -3.43
C SER A 58 -23.29 7.46 -4.67
N ARG A 59 -24.14 7.86 -5.63
CA ARG A 59 -24.36 7.13 -6.90
C ARG A 59 -23.11 7.06 -7.80
N GLY A 60 -22.10 7.90 -7.58
CA GLY A 60 -20.90 8.02 -8.40
C GLY A 60 -19.73 7.10 -8.03
N GLY A 61 -19.98 6.03 -7.27
CA GLY A 61 -18.89 5.16 -6.77
C GLY A 61 -18.05 5.83 -5.68
N LEU A 62 -17.04 5.11 -5.19
CA LEU A 62 -16.05 5.63 -4.26
C LEU A 62 -14.82 6.09 -5.04
N PRO A 63 -14.08 7.11 -4.55
CA PRO A 63 -12.76 7.42 -5.09
C PRO A 63 -11.86 6.17 -5.05
N GLU A 64 -10.97 6.04 -6.04
CA GLU A 64 -10.05 4.89 -6.17
C GLU A 64 -9.21 4.70 -4.91
N GLU A 65 -8.76 5.77 -4.27
CA GLU A 65 -7.96 5.70 -3.06
C GLU A 65 -8.76 5.15 -1.87
N VAL A 66 -10.09 5.37 -1.87
CA VAL A 66 -11.02 4.80 -0.88
C VAL A 66 -11.32 3.34 -1.18
N ALA A 67 -11.38 2.96 -2.46
CA ALA A 67 -11.50 1.56 -2.86
C ALA A 67 -10.26 0.77 -2.45
N LEU A 68 -9.06 1.29 -2.74
CA LEU A 68 -7.77 0.74 -2.33
C LEU A 68 -7.73 0.58 -0.80
N TYR A 69 -7.97 1.64 -0.04
CA TYR A 69 -7.95 1.55 1.43
C TYR A 69 -8.85 0.43 1.96
N ARG A 70 -10.06 0.26 1.41
CA ARG A 70 -10.97 -0.83 1.80
C ARG A 70 -10.46 -2.21 1.40
N GLU A 71 -9.79 -2.33 0.27
CA GLU A 71 -9.13 -3.57 -0.14
C GLU A 71 -8.04 -3.95 0.86
N LEU A 72 -7.16 -2.99 1.21
CA LEU A 72 -6.09 -3.20 2.18
C LEU A 72 -6.66 -3.60 3.55
N GLN A 73 -7.71 -2.93 4.02
CA GLN A 73 -8.39 -3.29 5.26
C GLN A 73 -8.97 -4.71 5.23
N ARG A 74 -9.57 -5.14 4.13
CA ARG A 74 -10.10 -6.51 4.01
C ARG A 74 -8.99 -7.55 3.98
N ALA A 75 -7.89 -7.26 3.31
CA ALA A 75 -6.76 -8.17 3.25
C ALA A 75 -6.04 -8.32 4.60
N MET A 76 -6.18 -7.34 5.49
CA MET A 76 -5.67 -7.37 6.86
C MET A 76 -6.72 -7.80 7.89
N ASP A 77 -7.96 -8.09 7.47
CA ASP A 77 -9.01 -8.52 8.40
C ASP A 77 -8.65 -9.90 8.97
N GLY A 78 -8.67 -10.02 10.29
CA GLY A 78 -8.22 -11.23 10.99
C GLY A 78 -6.71 -11.36 11.17
N THR A 79 -5.92 -10.33 10.84
CA THR A 79 -4.49 -10.23 11.18
C THR A 79 -4.26 -9.17 12.26
N ASP A 80 -3.07 -9.17 12.88
CA ASP A 80 -2.67 -8.13 13.82
C ASP A 80 -2.20 -6.84 13.11
N GLN A 81 -2.21 -6.83 11.77
CA GLN A 81 -1.71 -5.71 10.97
C GLN A 81 -2.80 -4.67 10.68
N SER A 82 -2.40 -3.40 10.55
CA SER A 82 -3.31 -2.32 10.20
C SER A 82 -2.63 -1.18 9.43
N VAL A 83 -3.37 -0.60 8.49
CA VAL A 83 -2.99 0.63 7.79
C VAL A 83 -3.72 1.87 8.32
N ASP A 84 -4.63 1.71 9.29
CA ASP A 84 -5.55 2.77 9.72
C ASP A 84 -4.84 4.01 10.30
N ARG A 85 -3.67 3.81 10.93
CA ARG A 85 -2.82 4.91 11.41
C ARG A 85 -2.40 5.85 10.28
N PHE A 86 -2.14 5.30 9.09
CA PHE A 86 -1.63 6.01 7.93
C PHE A 86 -2.75 6.60 7.07
N PHE A 87 -3.87 5.88 6.96
CA PHE A 87 -5.08 6.29 6.25
C PHE A 87 -6.11 6.87 7.23
N ARG A 88 -5.89 8.11 7.67
CA ARG A 88 -6.74 8.71 8.71
C ARG A 88 -8.10 9.14 8.14
N VAL A 89 -9.16 8.48 8.58
CA VAL A 89 -10.54 8.80 8.19
C VAL A 89 -11.21 9.71 9.24
N ARG A 90 -11.80 10.82 8.78
CA ARG A 90 -12.63 11.73 9.59
C ARG A 90 -14.04 11.81 9.02
N ARG A 91 -15.02 11.41 9.82
CA ARG A 91 -16.44 11.53 9.47
C ARG A 91 -16.96 12.89 9.93
N GLY A 92 -17.54 13.64 9.01
CA GLY A 92 -18.19 14.92 9.25
C GLY A 92 -19.72 14.80 9.22
N ALA A 93 -20.38 15.95 9.40
CA ALA A 93 -21.84 16.03 9.34
C ALA A 93 -22.40 15.67 7.96
N ALA A 94 -23.66 15.23 7.92
CA ALA A 94 -24.40 14.88 6.71
C ALA A 94 -23.71 13.83 5.81
N GLY A 95 -22.96 12.89 6.40
CA GLY A 95 -22.34 11.77 5.69
C GLY A 95 -21.11 12.14 4.84
N ARG A 96 -20.59 13.37 4.97
CA ARG A 96 -19.32 13.77 4.35
C ARG A 96 -18.16 13.16 5.12
N THR A 97 -17.28 12.45 4.43
CA THR A 97 -16.09 11.82 4.98
C THR A 97 -14.86 12.39 4.31
N VAL A 98 -13.82 12.65 5.10
CA VAL A 98 -12.50 13.08 4.63
C VAL A 98 -11.49 12.01 5.01
N MET A 99 -10.75 11.48 4.05
CA MET A 99 -9.68 10.53 4.28
C MET A 99 -8.35 11.18 3.92
N PHE A 100 -7.42 11.21 4.88
CA PHE A 100 -6.06 11.69 4.67
C PHE A 100 -5.19 10.52 4.21
N LEU A 101 -4.57 10.67 3.05
CA LEU A 101 -3.76 9.63 2.41
C LEU A 101 -2.32 9.71 2.92
N PRO A 102 -1.58 8.60 3.04
CA PRO A 102 -0.17 8.66 3.43
C PRO A 102 0.67 9.46 2.42
N VAL A 103 1.87 9.87 2.85
CA VAL A 103 2.83 10.52 1.94
C VAL A 103 3.31 9.54 0.87
N LEU A 104 3.54 8.30 1.29
CA LEU A 104 4.01 7.20 0.46
C LEU A 104 3.40 5.91 1.00
N CYS A 105 2.96 5.04 0.11
CA CYS A 105 2.46 3.70 0.41
C CYS A 105 2.91 2.76 -0.71
N LEU A 106 3.43 1.59 -0.34
CA LEU A 106 3.77 0.50 -1.24
C LEU A 106 2.75 -0.61 -1.06
N VAL A 107 2.31 -1.19 -2.17
CA VAL A 107 1.44 -2.36 -2.21
C VAL A 107 2.16 -3.39 -3.08
N LEU A 108 2.52 -4.52 -2.49
CA LEU A 108 3.23 -5.60 -3.16
C LEU A 108 2.21 -6.65 -3.56
N ARG A 109 2.21 -7.01 -4.84
CA ARG A 109 1.32 -8.01 -5.40
C ARG A 109 2.09 -9.08 -6.11
N GLU A 110 1.55 -10.29 -6.03
CA GLU A 110 2.03 -11.41 -6.80
C GLU A 110 0.81 -12.04 -7.48
N GLY A 111 0.70 -11.89 -8.81
CA GLY A 111 -0.58 -12.07 -9.49
C GLY A 111 -1.66 -11.18 -8.87
N ASP A 112 -2.82 -11.73 -8.53
CA ASP A 112 -3.92 -11.02 -7.86
C ASP A 112 -3.79 -11.01 -6.33
N ARG A 113 -2.77 -11.67 -5.78
CA ARG A 113 -2.59 -11.81 -4.34
C ARG A 113 -1.83 -10.62 -3.77
N LEU A 114 -2.40 -9.99 -2.75
CA LEU A 114 -1.69 -9.01 -1.95
C LEU A 114 -0.64 -9.71 -1.08
N ARG A 115 0.64 -9.40 -1.32
CA ARG A 115 1.79 -9.94 -0.59
C ARG A 115 2.26 -9.04 0.55
N GLY A 116 2.05 -7.73 0.47
CA GLY A 116 2.50 -6.80 1.50
C GLY A 116 2.03 -5.37 1.29
N VAL A 117 1.96 -4.61 2.37
CA VAL A 117 1.59 -3.19 2.35
C VAL A 117 2.44 -2.42 3.34
N TYR A 118 3.02 -1.31 2.90
CA TYR A 118 3.85 -0.46 3.75
C TYR A 118 3.53 1.01 3.51
N PRO A 119 3.43 1.87 4.52
CA PRO A 119 3.61 1.53 5.92
C PRO A 119 2.38 0.80 6.50
N CYS A 120 2.62 -0.11 7.42
CA CYS A 120 1.61 -0.76 8.25
C CYS A 120 2.09 -0.80 9.70
N ASP A 121 1.15 -0.94 10.63
CA ASP A 121 1.43 -1.30 12.02
C ASP A 121 1.11 -2.77 12.22
N ASP A 122 1.77 -3.42 13.17
CA ASP A 122 1.30 -4.65 13.80
C ASP A 122 1.05 -4.43 15.30
N ALA A 123 0.87 -5.51 16.09
CA ALA A 123 0.65 -5.41 17.52
C ALA A 123 1.83 -4.80 18.31
N GLU A 124 3.04 -4.82 17.76
CA GLU A 124 4.28 -4.49 18.46
C GLU A 124 4.96 -3.23 17.91
N THR A 125 4.90 -3.00 16.60
CA THR A 125 5.70 -1.98 15.92
C THR A 125 5.04 -1.42 14.66
N THR A 126 5.63 -0.33 14.17
CA THR A 126 5.35 0.22 12.84
C THR A 126 6.39 -0.30 11.85
N HIS A 127 5.95 -0.83 10.73
CA HIS A 127 6.80 -1.19 9.59
C HIS A 127 6.80 -0.06 8.55
N PRO A 128 7.89 0.72 8.43
CA PRO A 128 7.99 1.80 7.46
C PRO A 128 8.27 1.30 6.04
N VAL A 129 7.97 2.12 5.04
CA VAL A 129 8.28 1.85 3.62
C VAL A 129 9.74 1.43 3.38
N MET A 130 10.69 2.09 4.06
CA MET A 130 12.11 1.77 3.91
C MET A 130 12.48 0.36 4.37
N GLU A 131 11.70 -0.24 5.26
CA GLU A 131 11.93 -1.61 5.69
C GLU A 131 11.63 -2.60 4.58
N CYS A 132 10.53 -2.40 3.87
CA CYS A 132 10.18 -3.17 2.67
C CYS A 132 11.25 -3.06 1.59
N VAL A 133 11.69 -1.83 1.28
CA VAL A 133 12.73 -1.61 0.27
C VAL A 133 14.02 -2.35 0.65
N ARG A 134 14.44 -2.27 1.91
CA ARG A 134 15.59 -3.05 2.41
C ARG A 134 15.35 -4.55 2.36
N ALA A 135 14.15 -5.03 2.63
CA ALA A 135 13.85 -6.46 2.55
C ALA A 135 14.04 -6.98 1.12
N LEU A 136 13.51 -6.26 0.13
CA LEU A 136 13.69 -6.57 -1.29
C LEU A 136 15.16 -6.47 -1.72
N GLU A 137 15.88 -5.42 -1.32
CA GLU A 137 17.31 -5.25 -1.59
C GLU A 137 18.15 -6.43 -1.06
N ASN A 138 17.73 -7.06 0.04
CA ASN A 138 18.40 -8.21 0.63
C ASN A 138 17.90 -9.57 0.09
N GLY A 139 17.02 -9.57 -0.92
CA GLY A 139 16.43 -10.79 -1.47
C GLY A 139 15.55 -11.54 -0.47
N ARG A 140 15.04 -10.87 0.56
CA ARG A 140 14.10 -11.48 1.50
C ARG A 140 12.73 -11.51 0.87
N ALA A 141 12.10 -12.68 0.90
CA ALA A 141 10.69 -12.84 0.60
C ALA A 141 9.92 -11.87 1.50
N VAL A 142 9.16 -10.93 0.92
CA VAL A 142 8.30 -10.00 1.67
C VAL A 142 7.03 -10.72 2.17
N GLU A 143 7.13 -12.04 2.33
CA GLU A 143 6.10 -12.94 2.86
C GLU A 143 5.77 -12.68 4.34
N ASP A 144 6.44 -11.72 4.97
CA ASP A 144 6.13 -11.21 6.32
C ASP A 144 4.83 -10.37 6.37
N VAL A 145 3.81 -10.81 5.63
CA VAL A 145 2.41 -10.68 6.06
C VAL A 145 2.04 -11.98 6.76
N PRO A 146 2.15 -12.08 8.09
CA PRO A 146 1.40 -13.09 8.82
C PRO A 146 -0.09 -12.80 8.62
N GLY A 147 -0.77 -13.61 7.79
CA GLY A 147 -2.23 -13.70 7.84
C GLY A 147 -3.02 -13.75 6.53
N VAL A 148 -2.42 -13.55 5.35
CA VAL A 148 -3.14 -13.85 4.09
C VAL A 148 -2.99 -15.33 3.78
N ARG A 149 -3.70 -16.20 4.52
CA ARG A 149 -4.02 -17.54 4.00
C ARG A 149 -5.09 -17.33 2.91
N PRO A 150 -4.90 -17.79 1.66
CA PRO A 150 -6.04 -17.96 0.78
C PRO A 150 -7.00 -18.92 1.50
N ASP A 151 -8.26 -18.54 1.56
CA ASP A 151 -9.34 -19.44 1.96
C ASP A 151 -9.13 -20.76 1.19
N PRO A 152 -8.92 -21.92 1.86
CA PRO A 152 -8.87 -23.17 1.13
C PRO A 152 -10.23 -23.33 0.47
N THR A 153 -10.23 -23.29 -0.86
CA THR A 153 -11.43 -23.49 -1.69
C THR A 153 -12.23 -24.67 -1.12
N PRO A 154 -13.53 -24.49 -0.78
CA PRO A 154 -14.29 -25.59 -0.21
C PRO A 154 -14.37 -26.72 -1.23
N VAL A 155 -13.89 -27.90 -0.81
CA VAL A 155 -14.05 -29.19 -1.50
C VAL A 155 -15.51 -29.63 -1.54
#